data_AF-A0A1T3VXZ2-F1
#
_entry.id   AF-A0A1T3VXZ2-F1
#
_cell.length_a   1.000
_cell.length_b   1.000
_cell.length_c   1.000
_cell.angle_alpha   90.00
_cell.angle_beta   90.00
_cell.angle_gamma   90.00
#
_symmetry.space_group_name_H-M   'P 1'
#
loop_
_entity.id
_entity.type
_entity.pdbx_description
1 polymer ?
#
loop_
_entity_poly.entity_id
_entity_poly.type
_entity_poly.pdbx_seq_one_letter_code
_entity_poly.pdbx_strand_id
1 'polypeptide(L)'
;MSVDDFLTELSGYAESARQPALSPIIEGLRRPIAVRIVGRPGVGGRTVAAALRAAGVPVVVTRPDVDVLVIAETAKPEDCRTVAETTRPLLTVLNKADLLGAAAADRAARVRRLTGAPTVPMSALHAVADLDASLAEYGRRVLLVDLDPQGALSAGLGVPHYELEHT
;
A
#
# COMPACT_ATOMS: atom_id res chain seq x y z
N MET A 1 -18.17 -3.69 9.74
CA MET A 1 -17.12 -4.53 10.35
C MET A 1 -15.80 -3.80 10.19
N SER A 2 -15.23 -3.31 11.28
CA SER A 2 -13.91 -2.67 11.29
C SER A 2 -12.82 -3.70 10.96
N VAL A 3 -11.64 -3.23 10.54
CA VAL A 3 -10.44 -4.07 10.46
C VAL A 3 -10.14 -4.71 11.82
N ASP A 4 -10.35 -3.97 12.91
CA ASP A 4 -10.14 -4.45 14.28
C ASP A 4 -11.12 -5.56 14.67
N ASP A 5 -12.37 -5.47 14.22
CA ASP A 5 -13.39 -6.50 14.45
C ASP A 5 -12.98 -7.81 13.75
N PHE A 6 -12.54 -7.68 12.49
CA PHE A 6 -12.06 -8.82 11.70
C PHE A 6 -10.82 -9.47 12.32
N LEU A 7 -9.85 -8.67 12.78
CA LEU A 7 -8.64 -9.21 13.43
C LEU A 7 -8.94 -9.85 14.78
N THR A 8 -9.98 -9.39 15.47
CA THR A 8 -10.45 -9.98 16.74
C THR A 8 -11.14 -11.33 16.48
N GLU A 9 -11.97 -11.41 15.45
CA GLU A 9 -12.60 -12.66 15.01
C GLU A 9 -11.56 -13.69 14.54
N LEU A 10 -10.56 -13.25 13.76
CA LEU A 10 -9.48 -14.11 13.28
C LEU A 10 -8.60 -14.63 14.43
N SER A 11 -8.35 -13.81 15.46
CA SER A 11 -7.69 -14.26 16.70
C SER A 11 -8.50 -15.35 17.40
N GLY A 12 -9.81 -15.16 17.56
CA GLY A 12 -10.69 -16.18 18.16
C GLY A 12 -10.75 -17.48 17.35
N TYR A 13 -10.72 -17.38 16.02
CA TYR A 13 -10.62 -18.54 15.15
C TYR A 13 -9.28 -19.29 15.34
N ALA A 14 -8.14 -18.59 15.34
CA ALA A 14 -6.83 -19.21 15.51
C ALA A 14 -6.70 -19.98 16.84
N GLU A 15 -7.28 -19.42 17.92
CA GLU A 15 -7.31 -20.07 19.23
C GLU A 15 -8.22 -21.30 19.25
N SER A 16 -9.45 -21.19 18.74
CA SER A 16 -10.42 -22.29 18.71
C SER A 16 -10.00 -23.44 17.79
N ALA A 17 -9.42 -23.13 16.63
CA ALA A 17 -8.90 -24.09 15.66
C ALA A 17 -7.50 -24.64 16.04
N ARG A 18 -6.90 -24.17 17.15
CA ARG A 18 -5.54 -24.52 17.60
C ARG A 18 -4.49 -24.36 16.48
N GLN A 19 -4.55 -23.26 15.74
CA GLN A 19 -3.61 -22.94 14.66
C GLN A 19 -2.59 -21.87 15.07
N PRO A 20 -1.50 -22.24 15.77
CA PRO A 20 -0.49 -21.30 16.25
C PRO A 20 0.29 -20.60 15.13
N ALA A 21 0.27 -21.15 13.91
CA ALA A 21 0.89 -20.54 12.73
C ALA A 21 0.21 -19.21 12.32
N LEU A 22 -1.04 -18.98 12.74
CA LEU A 22 -1.78 -17.75 12.45
C LEU A 22 -1.42 -16.59 13.38
N SER A 23 -0.94 -16.86 14.59
CA SER A 23 -0.55 -15.81 15.55
C SER A 23 0.47 -14.81 15.01
N PRO A 24 1.62 -15.22 14.41
CA PRO A 24 2.57 -14.26 13.85
C PRO A 24 2.01 -13.48 12.65
N ILE A 25 1.07 -14.08 11.91
CA ILE A 25 0.37 -13.40 10.81
C ILE A 25 -0.53 -12.31 11.39
N ILE A 26 -1.38 -12.64 12.35
CA ILE A 26 -2.30 -11.69 13.01
C ILE A 26 -1.53 -10.55 13.70
N GLU A 27 -0.43 -10.86 14.39
CA GLU A 27 0.46 -9.84 14.97
C GLU A 27 1.04 -8.93 13.89
N GLY A 28 1.45 -9.50 12.75
CA GLY A 28 1.87 -8.74 11.57
C GLY A 28 0.78 -7.79 11.05
N LEU A 29 -0.49 -8.22 11.06
CA LEU A 29 -1.63 -7.40 10.62
C LEU A 29 -2.02 -6.31 11.60
N ARG A 30 -1.77 -6.52 12.89
CA ARG A 30 -1.97 -5.50 13.94
C ARG A 30 -0.87 -4.44 13.92
N ARG A 31 0.27 -4.71 13.29
CA ARG A 31 1.40 -3.78 13.28
C ARG A 31 1.11 -2.62 12.32
N PRO A 32 1.29 -1.36 12.73
CA PRO A 32 1.10 -0.22 11.83
C PRO A 32 2.05 -0.30 10.63
N ILE A 33 1.54 0.02 9.44
CA ILE A 33 2.33 0.07 8.21
C ILE A 33 3.35 1.20 8.32
N ALA A 34 4.65 0.87 8.32
CA ALA A 34 5.72 1.84 8.34
C ALA A 34 6.05 2.33 6.92
N VAL A 35 6.10 3.64 6.74
CA VAL A 35 6.33 4.26 5.43
C VAL A 35 7.65 5.03 5.37
N ARG A 36 8.27 5.08 4.20
CA ARG A 36 9.40 5.98 3.92
C ARG A 36 9.00 7.02 2.88
N ILE A 37 9.29 8.29 3.16
CA ILE A 37 9.06 9.35 2.18
C ILE A 37 10.24 9.42 1.20
N VAL A 38 9.93 9.37 -0.09
CA VAL A 38 10.87 9.59 -1.19
C VAL A 38 10.36 10.69 -2.11
N GLY A 39 11.25 11.31 -2.88
CA GLY A 39 10.91 12.36 -3.83
C GLY A 39 11.92 13.50 -3.88
N ARG A 40 11.74 14.38 -4.85
CA ARG A 40 12.69 15.48 -5.12
C ARG A 40 12.64 16.56 -4.03
N PRO A 41 13.73 17.33 -3.82
CA PRO A 41 13.68 18.51 -2.95
C PRO A 41 12.57 19.48 -3.36
N GLY A 42 11.85 20.04 -2.39
CA GLY A 42 10.81 21.05 -2.63
C GLY A 42 9.43 20.53 -3.02
N VAL A 43 9.24 19.22 -3.21
CA VAL A 43 7.91 18.63 -3.51
C VAL A 43 6.96 18.58 -2.30
N GLY A 44 7.44 18.95 -1.12
CA GLY A 44 6.67 18.94 0.13
C GLY A 44 6.79 17.64 0.95
N GLY A 45 7.80 16.81 0.70
CA GLY A 45 8.00 15.56 1.44
C GLY A 45 8.06 15.72 2.98
N ARG A 46 8.59 16.83 3.50
CA ARG A 46 8.56 17.11 4.96
C ARG A 46 7.15 17.35 5.49
N THR A 47 6.32 18.06 4.72
CA THR A 47 4.92 18.33 5.07
C THR A 47 4.12 17.04 5.06
N VAL A 48 4.31 16.19 4.03
CA VAL A 48 3.71 14.86 3.97
C VAL A 48 4.16 14.02 5.18
N ALA A 49 5.45 13.96 5.47
CA ALA A 49 5.97 13.22 6.62
C ALA A 49 5.38 13.71 7.96
N ALA A 50 5.21 15.03 8.13
CA ALA A 50 4.62 15.61 9.33
C ALA A 50 3.13 15.24 9.45
N ALA A 51 2.38 15.31 8.35
CA ALA A 51 0.97 14.95 8.34
C ALA A 51 0.75 13.46 8.64
N LEU A 52 1.58 12.57 8.07
CA LEU A 52 1.53 11.14 8.37
C LEU A 52 1.90 10.82 9.83
N ARG A 53 2.90 11.50 10.40
CA ARG A 53 3.19 11.33 11.83
C ARG A 53 2.06 11.83 12.73
N ALA A 54 1.42 12.95 12.39
CA ALA A 54 0.26 13.44 13.12
C ALA A 54 -0.94 12.48 13.03
N ALA A 55 -1.00 11.69 11.96
CA ALA A 55 -1.97 10.61 11.76
C ALA A 55 -1.70 9.33 12.57
N GLY A 56 -0.53 9.21 13.19
CA GLY A 56 -0.08 7.96 13.80
C GLY A 56 0.54 6.96 12.81
N VAL A 57 0.76 7.34 11.55
CA VAL A 57 1.48 6.49 10.58
C VAL A 57 3.00 6.58 10.84
N PRO A 58 3.70 5.47 11.13
CA PRO A 58 5.14 5.50 11.36
C PRO A 58 5.91 5.89 10.11
N VAL A 59 6.60 7.03 10.13
CA VAL A 59 7.50 7.45 9.05
C VAL A 59 8.95 7.14 9.41
N VAL A 60 9.51 6.13 8.76
CA VAL A 60 10.82 5.54 9.05
C VAL A 60 11.79 5.70 7.88
N VAL A 61 13.09 5.62 8.17
CA VAL A 61 14.16 5.64 7.15
C VAL A 61 14.64 4.23 6.84
N THR A 62 14.70 3.38 7.87
CA THR A 62 15.19 2.00 7.78
C THR A 62 14.01 1.02 7.78
N ARG A 63 14.09 0.03 6.90
CA ARG A 63 13.10 -1.08 6.77
C ARG A 63 11.62 -0.62 6.71
N PRO A 64 11.24 0.27 5.78
CA PRO A 64 9.83 0.59 5.56
C PRO A 64 9.10 -0.60 4.93
N ASP A 65 7.80 -0.68 5.20
CA ASP A 65 6.88 -1.59 4.51
C ASP A 65 6.51 -1.03 3.13
N VAL A 66 6.35 0.31 3.01
CA VAL A 66 5.94 1.00 1.77
C VAL A 66 6.74 2.28 1.54
N ASP A 67 7.10 2.55 0.28
CA ASP A 67 7.63 3.85 -0.15
C ASP A 67 6.51 4.81 -0.59
N VAL A 68 6.54 6.03 -0.08
CA VAL A 68 5.61 7.10 -0.48
C VAL A 68 6.38 8.13 -1.31
N LEU A 69 6.19 8.09 -2.62
CA LEU A 69 6.81 9.02 -3.56
C LEU A 69 6.00 10.30 -3.68
N VAL A 70 6.55 11.43 -3.27
CA VAL A 70 5.85 12.71 -3.28
C VAL A 70 6.18 13.50 -4.56
N ILE A 71 5.14 13.93 -5.27
CA ILE A 71 5.20 14.75 -6.48
C ILE A 71 4.26 15.95 -6.30
N ALA A 72 4.67 17.16 -6.67
CA ALA A 72 3.86 18.37 -6.42
C ALA A 72 2.95 18.80 -7.59
N GLU A 73 3.21 18.32 -8.80
CA GLU A 73 2.41 18.69 -9.98
C GLU A 73 2.64 17.70 -11.13
N THR A 74 3.89 17.55 -11.55
CA THR A 74 4.28 16.82 -12.76
C THR A 74 5.33 15.80 -12.41
N ALA A 75 5.10 14.58 -12.89
CA ALA A 75 6.10 13.53 -12.89
C ALA A 75 7.27 13.98 -13.76
N LYS A 76 8.44 14.14 -13.14
CA LYS A 76 9.69 14.38 -13.83
C LYS A 76 10.39 13.04 -14.12
N PRO A 77 11.38 13.02 -15.03
CA PRO A 77 12.09 11.79 -15.36
C PRO A 77 12.69 11.07 -14.14
N GLU A 78 13.15 11.81 -13.13
CA GLU A 78 13.69 11.24 -11.89
C GLU A 78 12.61 10.56 -11.03
N ASP A 79 11.37 11.06 -11.08
CA ASP A 79 10.23 10.45 -10.39
C ASP A 79 9.92 9.09 -11.05
N CYS A 80 9.96 9.00 -12.39
CA CYS A 80 9.81 7.73 -13.11
C CYS A 80 10.96 6.74 -12.83
N ARG A 81 12.20 7.21 -12.72
CA ARG A 81 13.34 6.35 -12.32
C ARG A 81 13.15 5.80 -10.92
N THR A 82 12.73 6.64 -9.97
CA THR A 82 12.44 6.20 -8.59
C THR A 82 11.41 5.06 -8.57
N VAL A 83 10.39 5.14 -9.43
CA VAL A 83 9.38 4.08 -9.58
C VAL A 83 9.95 2.83 -10.26
N ALA A 84 10.79 2.98 -11.28
CA ALA A 84 11.40 1.85 -11.98
C ALA A 84 12.44 1.10 -11.14
N GLU A 85 13.15 1.81 -10.26
CA GLU A 85 14.23 1.27 -9.42
C GLU A 85 13.73 0.71 -8.08
N THR A 86 12.50 1.05 -7.67
CA THR A 86 11.96 0.52 -6.42
C THR A 86 11.61 -0.96 -6.56
N THR A 87 12.06 -1.75 -5.59
CA THR A 87 11.68 -3.17 -5.44
C THR A 87 10.66 -3.38 -4.32
N ARG A 88 10.29 -2.30 -3.62
CA ARG A 88 9.32 -2.31 -2.52
C ARG A 88 7.97 -1.80 -3.02
N PRO A 89 6.85 -2.12 -2.34
CA PRO A 89 5.58 -1.47 -2.62
C PRO A 89 5.74 0.06 -2.58
N LEU A 90 5.26 0.74 -3.62
CA LEU A 90 5.36 2.19 -3.76
C LEU A 90 4.00 2.79 -4.08
N LEU A 91 3.65 3.86 -3.36
CA LEU A 91 2.50 4.71 -3.61
C LEU A 91 2.98 6.12 -3.95
N THR A 92 2.48 6.67 -5.06
CA THR A 92 2.74 8.06 -5.43
C THR A 92 1.68 8.97 -4.83
N VAL A 93 2.13 10.05 -4.20
CA VAL A 93 1.31 11.11 -3.63
C VAL A 93 1.50 12.36 -4.46
N LEU A 94 0.42 12.79 -5.12
CA LEU A 94 0.36 14.09 -5.79
C LEU A 94 -0.01 15.15 -4.74
N ASN A 95 1.01 15.69 -4.09
CA ASN A 95 0.90 16.75 -3.10
C ASN A 95 0.47 18.08 -3.75
N LYS A 96 -0.12 18.96 -2.94
CA LYS A 96 -0.70 20.25 -3.35
C LYS A 96 -1.93 20.12 -4.25
N ALA A 97 -2.69 19.05 -4.07
CA ALA A 97 -3.93 18.85 -4.82
C ALA A 97 -4.97 19.96 -4.56
N ASP A 98 -4.87 20.67 -3.44
CA ASP A 98 -5.67 21.86 -3.13
C ASP A 98 -5.52 22.97 -4.17
N LEU A 99 -4.34 23.12 -4.78
CA LEU A 99 -4.11 24.09 -5.86
C LEU A 99 -4.71 23.63 -7.20
N LEU A 100 -4.99 22.33 -7.34
CA LEU A 100 -5.56 21.74 -8.55
C LEU A 100 -7.10 21.69 -8.51
N GLY A 101 -7.69 21.74 -7.30
CA GLY A 101 -9.14 21.66 -7.13
C GLY A 101 -9.74 20.45 -7.84
N ALA A 102 -10.78 20.67 -8.64
CA ALA A 102 -11.47 19.61 -9.40
C ALA A 102 -10.56 18.84 -10.38
N ALA A 103 -9.42 19.41 -10.79
CA ALA A 103 -8.48 18.75 -11.70
C ALA A 103 -7.53 17.75 -11.01
N ALA A 104 -7.57 17.65 -9.67
CA ALA A 104 -6.66 16.80 -8.91
C ALA A 104 -6.73 15.32 -9.30
N ALA A 105 -7.94 14.78 -9.50
CA ALA A 105 -8.16 13.39 -9.88
C ALA A 105 -7.59 13.09 -11.28
N ASP A 106 -7.89 13.94 -12.27
CA ASP A 106 -7.36 13.82 -13.63
C ASP A 106 -5.83 13.92 -13.63
N ARG A 107 -5.29 14.80 -12.78
CA ARG A 107 -3.84 14.97 -12.66
C ARG A 107 -3.17 13.74 -12.06
N ALA A 108 -3.76 13.15 -11.02
CA ALA A 108 -3.30 11.91 -10.43
C ALA A 108 -3.36 10.75 -11.44
N ALA A 109 -4.45 10.63 -12.20
CA ALA A 109 -4.58 9.65 -13.27
C ALA A 109 -3.51 9.83 -14.36
N ARG A 110 -3.19 11.08 -14.72
CA ARG A 110 -2.10 11.38 -15.67
C ARG A 110 -0.74 10.97 -15.11
N VAL A 111 -0.45 11.27 -13.84
CA VAL A 111 0.80 10.86 -13.19
C VAL A 111 0.90 9.34 -13.16
N ARG A 112 -0.16 8.63 -12.76
CA ARG A 112 -0.22 7.16 -12.77
C ARG A 112 0.08 6.57 -14.13
N ARG A 113 -0.49 7.13 -15.22
CA ARG A 113 -0.20 6.68 -16.59
C ARG A 113 1.26 6.90 -16.98
N LEU A 114 1.89 7.97 -16.50
CA LEU A 114 3.28 8.32 -16.83
C LEU A 114 4.31 7.53 -16.01
N THR A 115 4.03 7.29 -14.73
CA THR A 115 4.97 6.62 -13.82
C THR A 115 4.73 5.11 -13.77
N GLY A 116 3.52 4.64 -14.10
CA GLY A 116 3.09 3.27 -13.85
C GLY A 116 2.77 2.99 -12.38
N ALA A 117 3.03 3.95 -11.48
CA ALA A 117 2.78 3.81 -10.06
C ALA A 117 1.35 4.26 -9.69
N PRO A 118 0.73 3.60 -8.70
CA PRO A 118 -0.54 4.04 -8.13
C PRO A 118 -0.35 5.46 -7.60
N THR A 119 -1.27 6.36 -7.96
CA THR A 119 -1.12 7.78 -7.64
C THR A 119 -2.39 8.32 -7.04
N VAL A 120 -2.24 9.04 -5.93
CA VAL A 120 -3.34 9.58 -5.16
C VAL A 120 -3.13 11.08 -4.99
N PRO A 121 -4.14 11.91 -5.28
CA PRO A 121 -4.07 13.33 -4.95
C PRO A 121 -4.12 13.49 -3.43
N MET A 122 -3.34 14.44 -2.92
CA MET A 122 -3.29 14.75 -1.50
C MET A 122 -3.39 16.26 -1.31
N SER A 123 -4.39 16.68 -0.53
CA SER A 123 -4.44 18.03 0.05
C SER A 123 -3.74 18.01 1.41
N ALA A 124 -2.87 18.99 1.68
CA ALA A 124 -2.16 19.06 2.97
C ALA A 124 -3.11 19.13 4.18
N LEU A 125 -4.35 19.59 3.98
CA LEU A 125 -5.39 19.66 5.02
C LEU A 125 -6.04 18.29 5.31
N HIS A 126 -6.02 17.34 4.38
CA HIS A 126 -6.75 16.05 4.44
C HIS A 126 -5.86 14.81 4.20
N ALA A 127 -4.55 15.04 4.16
CA ALA A 127 -3.43 14.12 4.06
C ALA A 127 -3.67 12.63 4.40
N VAL A 128 -4.29 12.39 5.55
CA VAL A 128 -4.48 11.07 6.15
C VAL A 128 -5.65 10.34 5.55
N ALA A 129 -6.80 11.03 5.40
CA ALA A 129 -8.01 10.43 4.88
C ALA A 129 -7.81 9.97 3.43
N ASP A 130 -7.09 10.77 2.65
CA ASP A 130 -6.76 10.43 1.26
C ASP A 130 -5.81 9.22 1.20
N LEU A 131 -4.82 9.13 2.10
CA LEU A 131 -3.89 8.01 2.14
C LEU A 131 -4.54 6.72 2.66
N ASP A 132 -5.36 6.78 3.70
CA ASP A 132 -6.04 5.60 4.27
C ASP A 132 -7.02 5.00 3.26
N ALA A 133 -7.83 5.82 2.60
CA ALA A 133 -8.70 5.38 1.52
C ALA A 133 -7.91 4.75 0.38
N SER A 134 -6.73 5.31 0.09
CA SER A 134 -5.86 4.82 -0.97
C SER A 134 -5.12 3.54 -0.60
N LEU A 135 -4.64 3.37 0.63
CA LEU A 135 -4.06 2.13 1.12
C LEU A 135 -5.12 1.03 1.23
N ALA A 136 -6.37 1.40 1.53
CA ALA A 136 -7.52 0.50 1.46
C ALA A 136 -7.88 0.10 0.02
N GLU A 137 -7.89 1.04 -0.93
CA GLU A 137 -8.14 0.79 -2.37
C GLU A 137 -6.98 0.04 -3.03
N TYR A 138 -5.73 0.34 -2.62
CA TYR A 138 -4.54 -0.44 -2.98
C TYR A 138 -4.57 -1.85 -2.36
N GLY A 139 -5.47 -2.07 -1.40
CA GLY A 139 -5.59 -3.26 -0.57
C GLY A 139 -4.52 -3.23 0.53
N ARG A 140 -4.75 -3.81 1.70
CA ARG A 140 -5.04 -5.26 1.84
C ARG A 140 -4.50 -6.19 0.72
N ARG A 141 -3.66 -5.75 -0.23
CA ARG A 141 -2.95 -6.57 -1.22
C ARG A 141 -1.51 -6.88 -0.81
N VAL A 142 -1.16 -6.58 0.45
CA VAL A 142 -0.22 -7.38 1.25
C VAL A 142 -0.99 -8.39 2.11
N LEU A 143 -2.34 -8.36 2.12
CA LEU A 143 -3.23 -9.27 2.84
C LEU A 143 -4.09 -10.10 1.87
N LEU A 144 -3.47 -10.71 0.86
CA LEU A 144 -4.06 -11.81 0.07
C LEU A 144 -3.02 -12.35 -0.94
N VAL A 145 -1.81 -12.64 -0.46
CA VAL A 145 -1.04 -13.73 -1.08
C VAL A 145 -1.55 -15.00 -0.42
N ASP A 146 -2.42 -15.68 -1.16
CA ASP A 146 -2.84 -17.06 -1.02
C ASP A 146 -3.64 -17.44 0.24
N LEU A 147 -4.94 -17.17 0.19
CA LEU A 147 -5.91 -18.11 0.71
C LEU A 147 -6.91 -18.39 -0.41
N ASP A 148 -6.44 -19.03 -1.48
CA ASP A 148 -7.29 -19.81 -2.36
C ASP A 148 -7.35 -21.25 -1.82
N PRO A 149 -8.35 -21.62 -0.98
CA PRO A 149 -8.51 -23.01 -0.55
C PRO A 149 -8.96 -23.94 -1.70
N GLN A 150 -9.05 -23.48 -2.96
CA GLN A 150 -9.61 -24.21 -4.09
C GLN A 150 -8.72 -24.28 -5.35
N GLY A 151 -7.49 -23.74 -5.34
CA GLY A 151 -6.50 -24.00 -6.39
C GLY A 151 -6.89 -23.61 -7.81
N ALA A 152 -7.58 -22.48 -8.00
CA ALA A 152 -8.00 -22.02 -9.32
C ALA A 152 -6.91 -21.21 -10.07
N LEU A 153 -5.92 -20.66 -9.35
CA LEU A 153 -4.87 -19.84 -9.97
C LEU A 153 -3.70 -20.67 -10.56
N SER A 154 -3.49 -21.91 -10.09
CA SER A 154 -2.46 -22.82 -10.63
C SER A 154 -2.76 -23.27 -12.06
N ALA A 155 -4.04 -23.38 -12.44
CA ALA A 155 -4.46 -23.73 -13.80
C ALA A 155 -4.17 -22.63 -14.85
N GLY A 156 -4.05 -21.36 -14.41
CA GLY A 156 -3.82 -20.22 -15.30
C GLY A 156 -2.35 -19.99 -15.69
N LEU A 157 -1.39 -20.65 -15.02
CA LEU A 157 0.04 -20.39 -15.18
C LEU A 157 0.85 -21.59 -15.71
N GLY A 158 0.18 -22.66 -16.14
CA GLY A 158 0.79 -23.71 -16.99
C GLY A 158 1.92 -24.51 -16.35
N VAL A 159 1.97 -24.60 -15.01
CA VAL A 159 2.91 -25.50 -14.32
C VAL A 159 2.22 -26.87 -14.20
N PRO A 160 2.82 -27.96 -14.75
CA PRO A 160 2.17 -29.27 -14.76
C PRO A 160 2.06 -29.84 -13.34
N HIS A 161 0.82 -30.13 -12.92
CA HIS A 161 0.53 -30.92 -11.73
C HIS A 161 0.91 -32.37 -12.00
N TYR A 162 1.94 -32.87 -11.32
CA TYR A 162 2.25 -34.30 -11.30
C TYR A 162 1.19 -35.06 -10.50
N GLU A 163 0.75 -36.17 -11.08
CA GLU A 163 -0.15 -37.17 -10.52
C GLU A 163 0.34 -37.67 -9.16
N LEU A 164 -0.54 -37.63 -8.17
CA LEU A 164 -0.52 -38.56 -7.05
C LEU A 164 -1.93 -39.16 -6.94
N GLU A 165 -2.32 -39.92 -7.96
CA GLU A 165 -3.21 -41.05 -7.73
C GLU A 165 -2.34 -42.22 -7.26
N HIS A 166 -2.60 -42.68 -6.04
CA HIS A 166 -2.43 -44.09 -5.71
C HIS A 166 -3.60 -44.51 -4.84
N THR A 167 -4.50 -45.28 -5.45
CA THR A 167 -4.85 -46.58 -4.88
C THR A 167 -3.82 -47.59 -5.39
#